data_AF-A0A097QV18-F1
#
_entry.id   AF-A0A097QV18-F1
#
_cell.length_a   1.000
_cell.length_b   1.000
_cell.length_c   1.000
_cell.angle_alpha   90.00
_cell.angle_beta   90.00
_cell.angle_gamma   90.00
#
_symmetry.space_group_name_H-M   'P 1'
#
loop_
_entity.id
_entity.type
_entity.pdbx_description
1 polymer ?
#
loop_
_entity_poly.entity_id
_entity_poly.type
_entity_poly.pdbx_seq_one_letter_code
_entity_poly.pdbx_strand_id
1 'polypeptide(L)'
;MTGTVSKIIHFRDEEEFIEDMDFALERFSYLASRYGHNPVEGIVLWDSIAVRDDEGVKLFRVGEFPYFEGTLKVDLETLRIMERYFDELESRWDELTVEEINYFVEMLNEALGEERVYYDAYSLGLDRNTAYIILNLVALNYLEGILDGRDKELFEEAVDVLLKYI
;
A
#
# COMPACT_ATOMS: atom_id res chain seq x y z
N MET A 1 19.82 -7.61 -1.43
CA MET A 1 19.83 -6.18 -1.84
C MET A 1 20.34 -5.95 -3.25
N THR A 2 21.12 -6.84 -3.87
CA THR A 2 21.40 -6.78 -5.31
C THR A 2 20.17 -7.22 -6.09
N GLY A 3 19.34 -6.28 -6.55
CA GLY A 3 18.21 -6.58 -7.42
C GLY A 3 16.87 -5.90 -7.08
N THR A 4 16.75 -5.24 -5.94
CA THR A 4 15.51 -4.50 -5.61
C THR A 4 15.64 -3.05 -6.07
N VAL A 5 14.61 -2.54 -6.76
CA VAL A 5 14.47 -1.13 -7.12
C VAL A 5 13.21 -0.58 -6.49
N SER A 6 13.33 0.58 -5.87
CA SER A 6 12.21 1.34 -5.34
C SER A 6 11.96 2.61 -6.13
N LYS A 7 10.71 2.96 -6.39
CA LYS A 7 10.36 4.16 -7.16
C LYS A 7 9.08 4.80 -6.66
N ILE A 8 9.04 6.14 -6.70
CA ILE A 8 7.81 6.90 -6.54
C ILE A 8 7.17 7.04 -7.92
N ILE A 9 5.92 6.60 -8.00
CA ILE A 9 5.04 6.69 -9.17
C ILE A 9 4.05 7.81 -8.93
N HIS A 10 3.76 8.57 -9.98
CA HIS A 10 2.67 9.55 -9.99
C HIS A 10 1.54 9.01 -10.84
N PHE A 11 0.32 9.06 -10.31
CA PHE A 11 -0.90 8.75 -11.05
C PHE A 11 -1.83 9.97 -11.10
N ARG A 12 -2.79 9.94 -12.01
CA ARG A 12 -3.77 11.03 -12.17
C ARG A 12 -5.14 10.65 -11.65
N ASP A 13 -5.51 9.40 -11.88
CA ASP A 13 -6.75 8.79 -11.46
C ASP A 13 -6.39 7.65 -10.50
N GLU A 14 -6.88 7.73 -9.28
CA GLU A 14 -6.57 6.78 -8.23
C GLU A 14 -7.34 5.46 -8.42
N GLU A 15 -8.58 5.52 -8.89
CA GLU A 15 -9.39 4.33 -9.16
C GLU A 15 -8.75 3.52 -10.29
N GLU A 16 -8.36 4.18 -11.39
CA GLU A 16 -7.64 3.53 -12.50
C GLU A 16 -6.31 2.92 -12.02
N PHE A 17 -5.57 3.64 -11.18
CA PHE A 17 -4.30 3.14 -10.63
C PHE A 17 -4.50 1.87 -9.80
N ILE A 18 -5.51 1.85 -8.93
CA ILE A 18 -5.81 0.69 -8.08
C ILE A 18 -6.23 -0.50 -8.94
N GLU A 19 -7.12 -0.31 -9.90
CA GLU A 19 -7.55 -1.37 -10.82
C GLU A 19 -6.36 -1.97 -11.59
N ASP A 20 -5.46 -1.12 -12.08
CA ASP A 20 -4.24 -1.54 -12.77
C ASP A 20 -3.28 -2.29 -11.82
N MET A 21 -3.10 -1.82 -10.58
CA MET A 21 -2.24 -2.50 -9.60
C MET A 21 -2.83 -3.85 -9.20
N ASP A 22 -4.13 -3.93 -8.93
CA ASP A 22 -4.81 -5.19 -8.61
C ASP A 22 -4.66 -6.20 -9.75
N PHE A 23 -4.88 -5.75 -11.00
CA PHE A 23 -4.68 -6.56 -12.19
C PHE A 23 -3.27 -7.14 -12.28
N ALA A 24 -2.24 -6.33 -12.02
CA ALA A 24 -0.84 -6.75 -12.07
C ALA A 24 -0.49 -7.68 -10.89
N LEU A 25 -0.92 -7.33 -9.67
CA LEU A 25 -0.67 -8.09 -8.45
C LEU A 25 -1.32 -9.47 -8.47
N GLU A 26 -2.55 -9.59 -8.99
CA GLU A 26 -3.22 -10.89 -9.14
C GLU A 26 -2.41 -11.84 -10.03
N ARG A 27 -1.90 -11.35 -11.16
CA ARG A 27 -1.07 -12.12 -12.09
C ARG A 27 0.27 -12.49 -11.47
N PHE A 28 0.95 -11.54 -10.84
CA PHE A 28 2.20 -11.83 -10.15
C PHE A 28 2.02 -12.78 -8.97
N SER A 29 0.91 -12.70 -8.24
CA SER A 29 0.58 -13.64 -7.16
C SER A 29 0.31 -15.03 -7.70
N TYR A 30 -0.43 -15.15 -8.80
CA TYR A 30 -0.62 -16.42 -9.51
C TYR A 30 0.73 -17.02 -9.93
N LEU A 31 1.59 -16.24 -10.60
CA LEU A 31 2.91 -16.70 -11.04
C LEU A 31 3.81 -17.05 -9.84
N ALA A 32 3.81 -16.24 -8.78
CA ALA A 32 4.57 -16.50 -7.56
C ALA A 32 4.12 -17.80 -6.88
N SER A 33 2.83 -18.11 -6.87
CA SER A 33 2.31 -19.36 -6.31
C SER A 33 2.83 -20.61 -7.03
N ARG A 34 3.16 -20.48 -8.32
CA ARG A 34 3.60 -21.59 -9.18
C ARG A 34 5.12 -21.67 -9.33
N TYR A 35 5.79 -20.53 -9.33
CA TYR A 35 7.22 -20.41 -9.64
C TYR A 35 8.08 -19.90 -8.47
N GLY A 36 7.46 -19.48 -7.35
CA GLY A 36 8.15 -19.13 -6.10
C GLY A 36 8.73 -17.72 -6.03
N HIS A 37 8.48 -16.86 -7.03
CA HIS A 37 9.06 -15.53 -7.11
C HIS A 37 7.99 -14.48 -7.42
N ASN A 38 7.89 -13.44 -6.57
CA ASN A 38 7.02 -12.29 -6.80
C ASN A 38 7.87 -11.07 -7.18
N PRO A 39 7.66 -10.48 -8.37
CA PRO A 39 8.34 -9.24 -8.78
C PRO A 39 7.95 -8.00 -7.97
N VAL A 40 6.78 -7.98 -7.33
CA VAL A 40 6.34 -6.84 -6.51
C VAL A 40 6.49 -7.20 -5.03
N GLU A 41 7.39 -6.49 -4.33
CA GLU A 41 7.67 -6.71 -2.91
C GLU A 41 6.81 -5.84 -1.99
N GLY A 42 6.29 -4.73 -2.49
CA GLY A 42 5.40 -3.85 -1.72
C GLY A 42 4.95 -2.63 -2.51
N ILE A 43 3.77 -2.12 -2.16
CA ILE A 43 3.20 -0.87 -2.63
C ILE A 43 2.71 -0.10 -1.40
N VAL A 44 3.03 1.19 -1.34
CA VAL A 44 2.52 2.12 -0.32
C VAL A 44 1.90 3.29 -1.06
N LEU A 45 0.60 3.52 -0.89
CA LEU A 45 -0.09 4.68 -1.44
C LEU A 45 0.11 5.90 -0.54
N TRP A 46 -0.05 7.09 -1.10
CA TRP A 46 0.07 8.35 -0.37
C TRP A 46 -0.86 8.45 0.85
N ASP A 47 -1.94 7.68 0.89
CA ASP A 47 -2.95 7.66 1.94
C ASP A 47 -2.89 6.43 2.85
N SER A 48 -1.84 5.62 2.71
CA SER A 48 -1.67 4.42 3.50
C SER A 48 -1.21 4.76 4.91
N ILE A 49 -2.01 4.35 5.90
CA ILE A 49 -1.75 4.47 7.33
C ILE A 49 -1.53 3.07 7.89
N ALA A 50 -0.41 2.86 8.56
CA ALA A 50 -0.08 1.63 9.25
C ALA A 50 -0.50 1.70 10.72
N VAL A 51 -1.10 0.64 11.24
CA VAL A 51 -1.45 0.50 12.66
C VAL A 51 -0.81 -0.76 13.20
N ARG A 52 -0.09 -0.63 14.32
CA ARG A 52 0.37 -1.79 15.09
C ARG A 52 -0.74 -2.29 16.02
N ASP A 53 -1.02 -3.57 16.00
CA ASP A 53 -1.86 -4.26 16.98
C ASP A 53 -1.09 -5.37 17.69
N ASP A 54 -1.77 -6.20 18.47
CA ASP A 54 -1.14 -7.31 19.21
C ASP A 54 -0.60 -8.42 18.29
N GLU A 55 -0.93 -8.42 16.99
CA GLU A 55 -0.49 -9.44 16.02
C GLU A 55 0.60 -8.95 15.08
N GLY A 56 0.71 -7.63 14.87
CA GLY A 56 1.70 -7.06 13.96
C GLY A 56 1.32 -5.67 13.49
N VAL A 57 1.79 -5.31 12.29
CA VAL A 57 1.45 -4.05 11.63
C VAL A 57 0.47 -4.35 10.50
N LYS A 58 -0.63 -3.60 10.45
CA LYS A 58 -1.67 -3.69 9.43
C LYS A 58 -1.75 -2.35 8.70
N LEU A 59 -1.87 -2.39 7.38
CA LEU A 59 -1.93 -1.21 6.53
C LEU A 59 -3.39 -0.96 6.14
N PHE A 60 -3.82 0.29 6.20
CA PHE A 60 -5.16 0.74 5.83
C PHE A 60 -5.06 1.98 4.98
N ARG A 61 -6.05 2.22 4.13
CA ARG A 61 -6.19 3.51 3.45
C ARG A 61 -7.13 4.42 4.24
N VAL A 62 -6.96 5.73 4.09
CA VAL A 62 -7.94 6.67 4.62
C VAL A 62 -9.29 6.39 3.96
N GLY A 63 -10.37 6.33 4.75
CA GLY A 63 -11.71 5.94 4.28
C GLY A 63 -12.02 4.44 4.36
N GLU A 64 -11.05 3.58 4.72
CA GLU A 64 -11.29 2.15 4.99
C GLU A 64 -11.76 1.89 6.43
N PHE A 65 -12.38 2.88 7.09
CA PHE A 65 -12.72 2.83 8.50
C PHE A 65 -13.51 1.56 8.94
N PRO A 66 -14.52 1.09 8.19
CA PRO A 66 -15.27 -0.13 8.57
C PRO A 66 -14.41 -1.39 8.64
N TYR A 67 -13.25 -1.43 7.98
CA TYR A 67 -12.33 -2.57 8.03
C TYR A 67 -11.49 -2.59 9.31
N PHE A 68 -11.37 -1.47 10.05
CA PHE A 68 -10.66 -1.44 11.33
C PHE A 68 -11.40 -2.25 12.40
N GLU A 69 -12.74 -2.16 12.40
CA GLU A 69 -13.62 -2.84 13.35
C GLU A 69 -13.66 -4.35 13.06
N GLY A 70 -12.85 -5.12 13.79
CA GLY A 70 -12.74 -6.58 13.68
C GLY A 70 -11.46 -7.09 13.03
N THR A 71 -10.70 -6.20 12.36
CA THR A 71 -9.36 -6.54 11.84
C THR A 71 -8.28 -6.28 12.87
N LEU A 72 -8.39 -5.22 13.68
CA LEU A 72 -7.39 -4.90 14.71
C LEU A 72 -7.63 -5.62 16.02
N LYS A 73 -6.58 -6.22 16.57
CA LYS A 73 -6.56 -6.75 17.94
C LYS A 73 -6.07 -5.68 18.91
N VAL A 74 -6.97 -4.76 19.27
CA VAL A 74 -6.75 -3.75 20.32
C VAL A 74 -8.00 -3.65 21.20
N ASP A 75 -7.88 -3.00 22.36
CA ASP A 75 -9.00 -2.84 23.28
C ASP A 75 -10.06 -1.83 22.76
N LEU A 76 -11.25 -1.88 23.35
CA LEU A 76 -12.39 -1.06 22.90
C LEU A 76 -12.18 0.44 23.09
N GLU A 77 -11.40 0.86 24.09
CA GLU A 77 -11.13 2.28 24.32
C GLU A 77 -10.20 2.80 23.22
N THR A 78 -9.13 2.07 22.92
CA THR A 78 -8.23 2.35 21.80
C THR A 78 -8.99 2.40 20.47
N LEU A 79 -9.86 1.41 20.18
CA LEU A 79 -10.68 1.40 18.97
C LEU A 79 -11.52 2.67 18.83
N ARG A 80 -12.21 3.09 19.89
CA ARG A 80 -13.07 4.29 19.89
C ARG A 80 -12.29 5.59 19.68
N ILE A 81 -11.07 5.67 20.24
CA ILE A 81 -10.22 6.83 20.00
C ILE A 81 -9.87 6.87 18.53
N MET A 82 -9.34 5.77 17.98
CA MET A 82 -8.97 5.66 16.57
C MET A 82 -10.14 6.00 15.64
N GLU A 83 -11.32 5.42 15.90
CA GLU A 83 -12.56 5.66 15.14
C GLU A 83 -12.84 7.14 14.91
N ARG A 84 -12.84 7.91 15.99
CA ARG A 84 -13.10 9.35 15.90
C ARG A 84 -12.10 10.09 15.00
N TYR A 85 -10.82 9.71 15.04
CA TYR A 85 -9.78 10.37 14.23
C TYR A 85 -9.84 9.92 12.76
N PHE A 86 -10.12 8.64 12.50
CA PHE A 86 -10.28 8.14 11.14
C PHE A 86 -11.54 8.68 10.46
N ASP A 87 -12.65 8.80 11.19
CA ASP A 87 -13.87 9.45 10.70
C ASP A 87 -13.60 10.92 10.31
N GLU A 88 -12.80 11.63 11.11
CA GLU A 88 -12.42 13.01 10.81
C GLU A 88 -11.55 13.11 9.55
N LEU A 89 -10.57 12.19 9.41
CA LEU A 89 -9.75 12.08 8.19
C LEU A 89 -10.62 11.79 6.95
N GLU A 90 -11.51 10.81 7.04
CA GLU A 90 -12.41 10.43 5.95
C GLU A 90 -13.31 11.61 5.53
N SER A 91 -13.84 12.36 6.50
CA SER A 91 -14.70 13.52 6.22
C SER A 91 -14.02 14.64 5.44
N ARG A 92 -12.68 14.66 5.41
CA ARG A 92 -11.84 15.68 4.76
C ARG A 92 -11.05 15.14 3.57
N TRP A 93 -11.27 13.89 3.18
CA TRP A 93 -10.46 13.15 2.20
C TRP A 93 -10.10 13.93 0.93
N ASP A 94 -11.06 14.61 0.33
CA ASP A 94 -10.87 15.36 -0.92
C ASP A 94 -9.89 16.54 -0.79
N GLU A 95 -9.70 17.04 0.43
CA GLU A 95 -8.88 18.22 0.72
C GLU A 95 -7.54 17.86 1.40
N LEU A 96 -7.39 16.62 1.89
CA LEU A 96 -6.23 16.21 2.66
C LEU A 96 -4.91 16.30 1.88
N THR A 97 -3.92 16.92 2.51
CA THR A 97 -2.51 16.79 2.13
C THR A 97 -1.80 15.74 2.97
N VAL A 98 -0.62 15.30 2.52
CA VAL A 98 0.23 14.37 3.27
C VAL A 98 0.68 14.96 4.61
N GLU A 99 0.93 16.27 4.68
CA GLU A 99 1.24 16.96 5.95
C GLU A 99 0.06 16.93 6.92
N GLU A 100 -1.17 17.09 6.41
CA GLU A 100 -2.37 17.03 7.25
C GLU A 100 -2.60 15.63 7.78
N ILE A 101 -2.42 14.59 6.95
CA ILE A 101 -2.50 13.19 7.40
C ILE A 101 -1.45 12.91 8.47
N ASN A 102 -0.20 13.34 8.26
CA ASN A 102 0.86 13.18 9.25
C ASN A 102 0.49 13.86 10.58
N TYR A 103 -0.01 15.09 10.52
CA TYR A 103 -0.46 15.82 11.71
C TYR A 103 -1.59 15.10 12.45
N PHE A 104 -2.56 14.54 11.74
CA PHE A 104 -3.63 13.73 12.35
C PHE A 104 -3.09 12.47 13.03
N VAL A 105 -2.13 11.78 12.40
CA VAL A 105 -1.50 10.59 12.97
C VAL A 105 -0.70 10.93 14.23
N GLU A 106 0.00 12.06 14.25
CA GLU A 106 0.68 12.57 15.46
C GLU A 106 -0.34 12.84 16.59
N MET A 107 -1.42 13.58 16.31
CA MET A 107 -2.48 13.84 17.29
C MET A 107 -3.15 12.55 17.80
N LEU A 108 -3.34 11.56 16.93
CA LEU A 108 -3.91 10.27 17.29
C LEU A 108 -2.99 9.51 18.26
N ASN A 109 -1.69 9.42 17.96
CA ASN A 109 -0.72 8.80 18.89
C ASN A 109 -0.65 9.55 20.22
N GLU A 110 -0.71 10.88 20.22
CA GLU A 110 -0.80 11.67 21.44
C GLU A 110 -2.05 11.32 22.26
N ALA A 111 -3.20 11.17 21.60
CA ALA A 111 -4.46 10.80 22.25
C ALA A 111 -4.45 9.36 22.79
N LEU A 112 -3.75 8.44 22.12
CA LEU A 112 -3.54 7.07 22.58
C LEU A 112 -2.52 6.98 23.72
N GLY A 113 -1.63 7.97 23.84
CA GLY A 113 -0.53 7.96 24.81
C GLY A 113 0.60 7.00 24.45
N GLU A 114 0.59 6.44 23.23
CA GLU A 114 1.61 5.55 22.70
C GLU A 114 1.75 5.70 21.18
N GLU A 115 2.94 5.38 20.66
CA GLU A 115 3.21 5.41 19.22
C GLU A 115 2.80 4.08 18.58
N ARG A 116 1.59 4.04 18.03
CA ARG A 116 0.96 2.83 17.45
C ARG A 116 0.59 3.01 15.97
N VAL A 117 0.30 4.23 15.57
CA VAL A 117 -0.13 4.57 14.21
C VAL A 117 1.04 5.23 13.49
N TYR A 118 1.34 4.79 12.28
CA TYR A 118 2.48 5.23 11.49
C TYR A 118 2.00 5.66 10.10
N TYR A 119 2.61 6.72 9.60
CA TYR A 119 2.33 7.25 8.28
C TYR A 119 3.61 7.28 7.45
N ASP A 120 3.97 6.10 6.93
CA ASP A 120 5.21 5.88 6.20
C ASP A 120 5.25 6.68 4.89
N ALA A 121 4.10 6.96 4.28
CA ALA A 121 4.00 7.77 3.06
C ALA A 121 4.67 9.15 3.21
N TYR A 122 4.51 9.81 4.37
CA TYR A 122 5.19 11.08 4.66
C TYR A 122 6.71 10.92 4.70
N SER A 123 7.18 9.88 5.40
CA SER A 123 8.62 9.58 5.52
C SER A 123 9.26 9.17 4.19
N LEU A 124 8.48 8.57 3.30
CA LEU A 124 8.87 8.19 1.94
C LEU A 124 8.87 9.38 0.96
N GLY A 125 8.39 10.55 1.38
CA GLY A 125 8.28 11.74 0.54
C GLY A 125 7.21 11.61 -0.54
N LEU A 126 6.12 10.89 -0.24
CA LEU A 126 4.96 10.82 -1.12
C LEU A 126 4.17 12.12 -1.07
N ASP A 127 3.62 12.50 -2.22
CA ASP A 127 2.64 13.56 -2.39
C ASP A 127 1.26 12.97 -2.71
N ARG A 128 0.21 13.79 -2.72
CA ARG A 128 -1.11 13.35 -3.18
C ARG A 128 -1.02 12.74 -4.59
N ASN A 129 -1.73 11.64 -4.81
CA ASN A 129 -1.71 10.86 -6.05
C ASN A 129 -0.35 10.25 -6.40
N THR A 130 0.40 9.84 -5.38
CA THR A 130 1.64 9.08 -5.57
C THR A 130 1.60 7.74 -4.86
N ALA A 131 2.41 6.81 -5.34
CA ALA A 131 2.64 5.51 -4.74
C ALA A 131 4.14 5.22 -4.69
N TYR A 132 4.60 4.61 -3.61
CA TYR A 132 5.92 4.01 -3.53
C TYR A 132 5.82 2.53 -3.89
N ILE A 133 6.53 2.09 -4.93
CA ILE A 133 6.59 0.68 -5.32
C ILE A 133 7.98 0.11 -5.10
N ILE A 134 8.05 -1.14 -4.62
CA ILE A 134 9.26 -1.91 -4.44
C ILE A 134 9.21 -3.11 -5.39
N LEU A 135 10.15 -3.17 -6.33
CA LEU A 135 10.25 -4.20 -7.36
C LEU A 135 11.51 -5.04 -7.20
N ASN A 136 11.35 -6.36 -7.25
CA ASN A 136 12.44 -7.32 -7.29
C ASN A 136 12.79 -7.67 -8.74
N LEU A 137 13.82 -7.00 -9.28
CA LEU A 137 14.30 -7.25 -10.64
C LEU A 137 14.87 -8.66 -10.82
N VAL A 138 15.37 -9.31 -9.77
CA VAL A 138 15.86 -10.70 -9.87
C VAL A 138 14.69 -11.64 -10.09
N ALA A 139 13.60 -11.47 -9.35
CA ALA A 139 12.36 -12.22 -9.55
C ALA A 139 11.77 -11.96 -10.94
N LEU A 140 11.78 -10.70 -11.40
CA LEU A 140 11.30 -10.31 -12.72
C LEU A 140 12.10 -10.99 -13.85
N ASN A 141 13.44 -10.87 -13.82
CA ASN A 141 14.32 -11.52 -14.81
C ASN A 141 14.22 -13.06 -14.75
N TYR A 142 14.05 -13.63 -13.56
CA TYR A 142 13.88 -15.06 -13.40
C TYR A 142 12.61 -15.55 -14.12
N LEU A 143 11.47 -14.92 -13.84
CA LEU A 143 10.19 -15.26 -14.48
C LEU A 143 10.28 -15.09 -16.00
N GLU A 144 10.81 -13.97 -16.49
CA GLU A 144 11.00 -13.74 -17.93
C GLU A 144 11.77 -14.88 -18.61
N GLY A 145 12.78 -15.44 -17.94
CA GLY A 145 13.62 -16.50 -18.47
C GLY A 145 13.03 -17.91 -18.45
N ILE A 146 11.99 -18.17 -17.64
CA ILE A 146 11.44 -19.52 -17.43
C ILE A 146 10.01 -19.70 -17.92
N LEU A 147 9.27 -18.62 -18.16
CA LEU A 147 7.85 -18.67 -18.52
C LEU A 147 7.65 -18.96 -20.01
N ASP A 148 6.62 -19.75 -20.31
CA ASP A 148 6.18 -20.07 -21.66
C ASP A 148 4.64 -20.09 -21.78
N GLY A 149 4.16 -20.06 -23.03
CA GLY A 149 2.72 -20.13 -23.34
C GLY A 149 1.90 -19.07 -22.59
N ARG A 150 0.80 -19.52 -21.95
CA ARG A 150 -0.15 -18.65 -21.27
C ARG A 150 0.45 -17.93 -20.06
N ASP A 151 1.38 -18.56 -19.35
CA ASP A 151 1.99 -17.93 -18.16
C ASP A 151 2.89 -16.77 -18.55
N LYS A 152 3.55 -16.87 -19.72
CA LYS A 152 4.30 -15.77 -20.31
C LYS A 152 3.41 -14.59 -20.71
N GLU A 153 2.25 -14.87 -21.33
CA GLU A 153 1.28 -13.82 -21.67
C GLU A 153 0.79 -13.07 -20.42
N LEU A 154 0.48 -13.78 -19.33
CA LEU A 154 0.07 -13.16 -18.07
C LEU A 154 1.17 -12.27 -17.47
N PHE A 155 2.43 -12.71 -17.57
CA PHE A 155 3.58 -11.92 -17.13
C PHE A 155 3.73 -10.65 -17.97
N GLU A 156 3.67 -10.74 -19.30
CA GLU A 156 3.77 -9.60 -20.20
C GLU A 156 2.62 -8.60 -19.98
N GLU A 157 1.37 -9.08 -19.83
CA GLU A 157 0.22 -8.24 -19.47
C GLU A 157 0.45 -7.45 -18.17
N ALA A 158 0.96 -8.11 -17.12
CA ALA A 158 1.21 -7.47 -15.83
C ALA A 158 2.34 -6.43 -15.90
N VAL A 159 3.42 -6.75 -16.64
CA VAL A 159 4.55 -5.84 -16.84
C VAL A 159 4.12 -4.61 -17.66
N ASP A 160 3.34 -4.81 -18.73
CA ASP A 160 2.84 -3.71 -19.57
C ASP A 160 1.99 -2.72 -18.77
N VAL A 161 1.18 -3.22 -17.83
CA VAL A 161 0.41 -2.37 -16.91
C VAL A 161 1.32 -1.57 -15.99
N LEU A 162 2.32 -2.19 -15.37
CA LEU A 162 3.30 -1.47 -14.53
C LEU A 162 4.09 -0.41 -15.33
N LEU A 163 4.43 -0.70 -16.58
CA LEU A 163 5.18 0.22 -17.45
C LEU A 163 4.40 1.50 -17.82
N LYS A 164 3.07 1.53 -17.67
CA LYS A 164 2.28 2.77 -17.82
C LYS A 164 2.73 3.87 -16.83
N TYR A 165 3.30 3.46 -15.70
CA TYR A 165 3.54 4.31 -14.53
C TYR A 165 5.02 4.57 -14.21
N ILE A 166 5.94 3.86 -14.86
CA ILE A 166 7.41 3.93 -14.64
C ILE A 166 8.05 4.75 -15.75
#